data_AF-A0A846GH24-F1
#
_entry.id   AF-A0A846GH24-F1
#
_cell.length_a   1.000
_cell.length_b   1.000
_cell.length_c   1.000
_cell.angle_alpha   90.00
_cell.angle_beta   90.00
_cell.angle_gamma   90.00
#
_symmetry.space_group_name_H-M   'P 1'
#
loop_
_entity.id
_entity.type
_entity.pdbx_description
1 polymer ?
#
loop_
_entity_poly.entity_id
_entity_poly.type
_entity_poly.pdbx_seq_one_letter_code
_entity_poly.pdbx_strand_id
1 'polypeptide(L)'
;MNLKSIAKYIVTGLAFYSVITLTSQPLSAKDAPTARFKCIRGNIGWDTVVVRLENGQEIWNSPNSPTPPIINWQSQALAANGYTPEKRCYQVTNTLNRHYANNGYKMSNIRLTTGSRKGYDVLCVVYNFHSGCNESNHLMNIILGNYYKNSGDALADLSNRLRDPVVTGHVVQQNSRRYYLELGKIVEEKLFGSSTRPTPTPTPTPNPTQGVNSEGNIEPWYE
;
A
#
# COMPACT_ATOMS: atom_id res chain seq x y z
N MET A 1 -20.52 -73.63 52.83
CA MET A 1 -21.19 -74.18 51.62
C MET A 1 -21.90 -73.04 50.93
N ASN A 2 -21.83 -72.77 49.62
CA ASN A 2 -21.07 -73.32 48.50
C ASN A 2 -21.19 -72.28 47.37
N LEU A 3 -20.15 -72.12 46.55
CA LEU A 3 -20.14 -71.25 45.36
C LEU A 3 -21.09 -71.80 44.28
N LYS A 4 -21.93 -70.96 43.66
CA LYS A 4 -22.31 -71.11 42.25
C LYS A 4 -22.54 -69.74 41.59
N SER A 5 -21.56 -69.39 40.75
CA SER A 5 -21.60 -68.67 39.46
C SER A 5 -22.89 -67.95 39.05
N ILE A 6 -22.78 -66.71 38.58
CA ILE A 6 -23.09 -66.30 37.18
C ILE A 6 -22.40 -64.96 36.89
N ALA A 7 -21.75 -64.92 35.74
CA ALA A 7 -20.94 -63.84 35.21
C ALA A 7 -21.75 -62.75 34.49
N LYS A 8 -21.01 -61.68 34.13
CA LYS A 8 -21.32 -60.59 33.16
C LYS A 8 -22.13 -59.44 33.78
N TYR A 9 -21.76 -58.16 33.70
CA TYR A 9 -21.02 -57.42 32.68
C TYR A 9 -20.22 -56.27 33.32
N ILE A 10 -19.02 -56.02 32.80
CA ILE A 10 -18.22 -54.82 33.03
C ILE A 10 -18.70 -53.77 32.02
N VAL A 11 -19.09 -52.58 32.48
CA VAL A 11 -19.13 -51.38 31.64
C VAL A 11 -18.43 -50.25 32.40
N THR A 12 -17.14 -50.12 32.11
CA THR A 12 -16.29 -49.00 32.53
C THR A 12 -16.58 -47.81 31.63
N GLY A 13 -17.35 -46.84 32.11
CA GLY A 13 -17.52 -45.55 31.45
C GLY A 13 -16.37 -44.61 31.80
N LEU A 14 -15.30 -44.61 31.00
CA LEU A 14 -14.30 -43.54 31.03
C LEU A 14 -14.85 -42.33 30.28
N ALA A 15 -15.21 -41.28 31.03
CA ALA A 15 -15.51 -39.97 30.47
C ALA A 15 -14.21 -39.37 29.91
N PHE A 16 -14.02 -39.44 28.60
CA PHE A 16 -12.97 -38.70 27.91
C PHE A 16 -13.36 -37.22 27.85
N TYR A 17 -12.89 -36.43 28.82
CA TYR A 17 -12.81 -34.98 28.65
C TYR A 17 -11.68 -34.68 27.67
N SER A 18 -12.01 -34.54 26.39
CA SER A 18 -11.10 -33.95 25.42
C SER A 18 -10.93 -32.47 25.75
N VAL A 19 -9.82 -32.12 26.39
CA VAL A 19 -9.37 -30.73 26.52
C VAL A 19 -9.05 -30.24 25.12
N ILE A 20 -9.94 -29.42 24.54
CA ILE A 20 -9.65 -28.70 23.31
C ILE A 20 -8.70 -27.57 23.70
N THR A 21 -7.39 -27.79 23.55
CA THR A 21 -6.42 -26.71 23.58
C THR A 21 -6.59 -25.89 22.29
N LEU A 22 -7.32 -24.76 22.40
CA LEU A 22 -7.34 -23.73 21.37
C LEU A 22 -5.94 -23.14 21.28
N THR A 23 -5.10 -23.71 20.41
CA THR A 23 -3.86 -23.08 20.00
C THR A 23 -4.22 -21.94 19.06
N SER A 24 -4.39 -20.74 19.62
CA SER A 24 -4.41 -19.52 18.81
C SER A 24 -3.03 -19.38 18.17
N GLN A 25 -2.88 -19.87 16.95
CA GLN A 25 -1.70 -19.56 16.15
C GLN A 25 -1.68 -18.03 16.01
N PRO A 26 -0.61 -17.33 16.42
CA PRO A 26 -0.50 -15.91 16.14
C PRO A 26 -0.55 -15.76 14.62
N LEU A 27 -1.54 -15.02 14.12
CA LEU A 27 -1.57 -14.58 12.73
C LEU A 27 -0.18 -14.04 12.42
N SER A 28 0.46 -14.64 11.43
CA SER A 28 1.79 -14.24 10.99
C SER A 28 1.82 -12.72 10.83
N ALA A 29 2.73 -12.04 11.54
CA ALA A 29 2.88 -10.58 11.54
C ALA A 29 3.21 -9.98 10.15
N LYS A 30 3.26 -10.82 9.12
CA LYS A 30 3.59 -10.50 7.73
C LYS A 30 2.48 -9.72 7.01
N ASP A 31 1.23 -9.81 7.48
CA ASP A 31 0.06 -9.12 6.89
C ASP A 31 -0.53 -8.05 7.83
N ALA A 32 0.26 -7.53 8.79
CA ALA A 32 -0.19 -6.43 9.64
C ALA A 32 -0.09 -5.08 8.89
N PRO A 33 -1.01 -4.14 9.11
CA PRO A 33 -0.90 -2.80 8.52
C PRO A 33 0.33 -2.07 9.08
N THR A 34 1.19 -1.61 8.18
CA THR A 34 2.38 -0.78 8.50
C THR A 34 2.10 0.71 8.34
N ALA A 35 0.92 1.05 7.80
CA ALA A 35 0.47 2.42 7.63
C ALA A 35 -1.06 2.51 7.68
N ARG A 36 -1.59 3.72 7.81
CA ARG A 36 -3.02 3.99 7.79
C ARG A 36 -3.31 5.36 7.17
N PHE A 37 -4.25 5.42 6.25
CA PHE A 37 -4.77 6.71 5.79
C PHE A 37 -5.68 7.29 6.86
N LYS A 38 -5.55 8.59 7.14
CA LYS A 38 -6.41 9.32 8.07
C LYS A 38 -6.98 10.56 7.42
N CYS A 39 -8.20 10.88 7.83
CA CYS A 39 -8.77 12.19 7.64
C CYS A 39 -8.52 12.99 8.92
N ILE A 40 -7.86 14.14 8.80
CA ILE A 40 -7.56 15.02 9.92
C ILE A 40 -8.00 16.45 9.63
N ARG A 41 -8.20 17.25 10.68
CA ARG A 41 -8.42 18.68 10.54
C ARG A 41 -7.07 19.37 10.30
N GLY A 42 -6.91 19.97 9.12
CA GLY A 42 -5.79 20.84 8.79
C GLY A 42 -6.09 22.31 9.10
N ASN A 43 -5.12 23.20 8.86
CA ASN A 43 -5.22 24.63 9.18
C ASN A 43 -6.43 25.32 8.50
N ILE A 44 -6.66 25.03 7.23
CA ILE A 44 -7.67 25.71 6.39
C ILE A 44 -8.74 24.76 5.84
N GLY A 45 -8.72 23.49 6.26
CA GLY A 45 -9.70 22.50 5.79
C GLY A 45 -9.48 21.11 6.40
N TRP A 46 -9.79 20.08 5.64
CA TRP A 46 -9.53 18.70 6.02
C TRP A 46 -8.44 18.11 5.15
N ASP A 47 -7.65 17.21 5.70
CA ASP A 47 -6.53 16.59 4.99
C ASP A 47 -6.64 15.08 5.03
N THR A 48 -6.50 14.44 3.87
CA THR A 48 -6.19 13.02 3.78
C THR A 48 -4.67 12.86 3.90
N VAL A 49 -4.22 12.25 4.98
CA VAL A 49 -2.81 11.98 5.29
C VAL A 49 -2.57 10.49 5.42
N VAL A 50 -1.31 10.07 5.54
CA VAL A 50 -0.95 8.69 5.84
C VAL A 50 -0.01 8.66 7.04
N VAL A 51 -0.27 7.75 7.97
CA VAL A 51 0.42 7.63 9.26
C VAL A 51 1.13 6.28 9.32
N ARG A 52 2.38 6.27 9.80
CA ARG A 52 3.12 5.02 10.03
C ARG A 52 2.54 4.27 11.23
N LEU A 53 2.47 2.96 11.15
CA LEU A 53 2.11 2.08 12.25
C LEU A 53 3.32 1.25 12.68
N GLU A 54 3.59 1.22 13.99
CA GLU A 54 4.54 0.32 14.62
C GLU A 54 3.81 -0.47 15.70
N ASN A 55 3.80 -1.81 15.59
CA ASN A 55 3.04 -2.68 16.49
C ASN A 55 1.56 -2.28 16.65
N GLY A 56 0.96 -1.77 15.57
CA GLY A 56 -0.43 -1.29 15.55
C GLY A 56 -0.64 0.11 16.15
N GLN A 57 0.41 0.76 16.66
CA GLN A 57 0.36 2.12 17.20
C GLN A 57 0.75 3.14 16.15
N GLU A 58 0.07 4.27 16.14
CA GLU A 58 0.33 5.38 15.22
C GLU A 58 1.58 6.16 15.65
N ILE A 59 2.53 6.31 14.72
CA ILE A 59 3.73 7.11 14.91
C ILE A 59 3.57 8.46 14.22
N TRP A 60 3.58 9.52 15.02
CA TRP A 60 3.45 10.91 14.57
C TRP A 60 4.79 11.62 14.68
N ASN A 61 5.45 11.87 13.54
CA ASN A 61 6.70 12.62 13.51
C ASN A 61 6.49 14.15 13.66
N SER A 62 5.25 14.62 13.59
CA SER A 62 4.85 16.02 13.80
C SER A 62 3.44 16.06 14.39
N PRO A 63 3.13 17.04 15.27
CA PRO A 63 1.82 17.16 15.92
C PRO A 63 0.66 17.36 14.93
N ASN A 64 0.95 17.83 13.71
CA ASN A 64 -0.09 18.14 12.72
C ASN A 64 -0.24 17.06 11.64
N SER A 65 0.83 16.33 11.28
CA SER A 65 0.75 15.18 10.37
C SER A 65 2.11 14.46 10.24
N PRO A 66 2.15 13.12 10.18
CA PRO A 66 3.38 12.38 9.92
C PRO A 66 3.85 12.45 8.46
N THR A 67 2.98 12.86 7.52
CA THR A 67 3.34 13.15 6.12
C THR A 67 2.68 14.42 5.61
N PRO A 68 3.21 15.10 4.58
CA PRO A 68 2.45 16.10 3.83
C PRO A 68 1.08 15.55 3.38
N PRO A 69 0.01 16.38 3.36
CA PRO A 69 -1.30 15.97 2.90
C PRO A 69 -1.26 15.35 1.50
N ILE A 70 -1.95 14.22 1.34
CA ILE A 70 -2.15 13.59 0.04
C ILE A 70 -3.19 14.38 -0.75
N ILE A 71 -4.32 14.66 -0.11
CA ILE A 71 -5.37 15.51 -0.66
C ILE A 71 -5.79 16.48 0.42
N ASN A 72 -5.87 17.75 0.05
CA ASN A 72 -6.42 18.79 0.88
C ASN A 72 -7.85 19.14 0.43
N TRP A 73 -8.75 19.24 1.39
CA TRP A 73 -10.19 19.37 1.21
C TRP A 73 -10.64 20.73 1.75
N GLN A 74 -10.75 21.71 0.87
CA GLN A 74 -11.18 23.08 1.21
C GLN A 74 -12.45 23.50 0.49
N SER A 75 -12.60 23.10 -0.78
CA SER A 75 -13.67 23.62 -1.64
C SER A 75 -15.06 23.33 -1.07
N GLN A 76 -15.91 24.35 -0.94
CA GLN A 76 -17.31 24.20 -0.51
C GLN A 76 -18.27 23.91 -1.68
N ALA A 77 -17.76 23.76 -2.91
CA ALA A 77 -18.56 23.68 -4.13
C ALA A 77 -19.61 22.54 -4.13
N LEU A 78 -19.37 21.48 -3.35
CA LEU A 78 -20.29 20.34 -3.23
C LEU A 78 -20.99 20.26 -1.87
N ALA A 79 -20.74 21.22 -0.97
CA ALA A 79 -21.28 21.19 0.39
C ALA A 79 -22.81 21.32 0.41
N ALA A 80 -23.38 22.13 -0.48
CA ALA A 80 -24.83 22.29 -0.63
C ALA A 80 -25.54 20.96 -1.00
N ASN A 81 -24.84 20.05 -1.68
CA ASN A 81 -25.33 18.72 -2.02
C ASN A 81 -25.01 17.67 -0.93
N GLY A 82 -24.65 18.11 0.27
CA GLY A 82 -24.29 17.24 1.39
C GLY A 82 -22.92 16.56 1.26
N TYR A 83 -22.04 17.04 0.38
CA TYR A 83 -20.65 16.60 0.23
C TYR A 83 -19.68 17.66 0.75
N THR A 84 -19.72 17.87 2.07
CA THR A 84 -18.79 18.77 2.76
C THR A 84 -17.33 18.31 2.58
N PRO A 85 -16.34 19.21 2.75
CA PRO A 85 -14.93 18.81 2.71
C PRO A 85 -14.58 17.67 3.67
N GLU A 86 -15.11 17.71 4.90
CA GLU A 86 -14.96 16.65 5.90
C GLU A 86 -15.47 15.30 5.39
N LYS A 87 -16.71 15.26 4.90
CA LYS A 87 -17.33 14.02 4.44
C LYS A 87 -16.56 13.40 3.28
N ARG A 88 -16.11 14.21 2.33
CA ARG A 88 -15.30 13.73 1.20
C ARG A 88 -13.93 13.21 1.65
N CYS A 89 -13.31 13.90 2.61
CA CYS A 89 -12.07 13.45 3.24
C CYS A 89 -12.23 12.06 3.88
N TYR A 90 -13.28 11.84 4.67
CA TYR A 90 -13.58 10.50 5.23
C TYR A 90 -13.89 9.45 4.16
N GLN A 91 -14.70 9.78 3.15
CA GLN A 91 -15.05 8.84 2.07
C GLN A 91 -13.82 8.35 1.31
N VAL A 92 -12.93 9.27 0.92
CA VAL A 92 -11.69 8.94 0.23
C VAL A 92 -10.73 8.17 1.12
N THR A 93 -10.57 8.62 2.37
CA THR A 93 -9.72 7.95 3.37
C THR A 93 -10.15 6.49 3.58
N ASN A 94 -11.45 6.26 3.76
CA ASN A 94 -12.00 4.91 3.97
C ASN A 94 -11.82 4.02 2.74
N THR A 95 -11.98 4.60 1.55
CA THR A 95 -11.77 3.88 0.29
C THR A 95 -10.30 3.51 0.09
N LEU A 96 -9.36 4.42 0.37
CA LEU A 96 -7.93 4.15 0.35
C LEU A 96 -7.54 3.05 1.34
N ASN A 97 -8.02 3.13 2.60
CA ASN A 97 -7.79 2.08 3.61
C ASN A 97 -8.35 0.73 3.17
N ARG A 98 -9.53 0.68 2.54
CA ARG A 98 -10.10 -0.55 1.99
C ARG A 98 -9.21 -1.12 0.88
N HIS A 99 -8.75 -0.30 -0.04
CA HIS A 99 -7.86 -0.74 -1.11
C HIS A 99 -6.49 -1.21 -0.58
N TYR A 100 -5.97 -0.56 0.46
CA TYR A 100 -4.74 -0.97 1.13
C TYR A 100 -4.90 -2.32 1.84
N ALA A 101 -5.99 -2.52 2.58
CA ALA A 101 -6.31 -3.80 3.21
C ALA A 101 -6.50 -4.91 2.16
N ASN A 102 -7.25 -4.64 1.09
CA ASN A 102 -7.47 -5.59 -0.02
C ASN A 102 -6.16 -5.94 -0.76
N ASN A 103 -5.15 -5.08 -0.68
CA ASN A 103 -3.81 -5.34 -1.22
C ASN A 103 -2.89 -6.06 -0.22
N GLY A 104 -3.46 -6.72 0.81
CA GLY A 104 -2.70 -7.41 1.85
C GLY A 104 -1.83 -6.46 2.67
N TYR A 105 -2.29 -5.22 2.87
CA TYR A 105 -1.55 -4.16 3.56
C TYR A 105 -0.18 -3.84 2.97
N LYS A 106 -0.03 -4.03 1.66
CA LYS A 106 1.14 -3.59 0.90
C LYS A 106 0.83 -2.25 0.25
N MET A 107 1.71 -1.27 0.42
CA MET A 107 1.58 0.02 -0.28
C MET A 107 2.04 -0.14 -1.72
N SER A 108 3.06 -0.98 -1.97
CA SER A 108 3.44 -1.41 -3.32
C SER A 108 2.22 -1.76 -4.19
N ASN A 109 2.24 -1.25 -5.43
CA ASN A 109 1.18 -1.37 -6.43
C ASN A 109 -0.09 -0.53 -6.24
N ILE A 110 -0.28 0.17 -5.11
CA ILE A 110 -1.38 1.15 -5.02
C ILE A 110 -1.05 2.33 -5.93
N ARG A 111 -1.88 2.53 -6.95
CA ARG A 111 -1.74 3.61 -7.93
C ARG A 111 -3.03 4.39 -8.04
N LEU A 112 -2.92 5.66 -8.41
CA LEU A 112 -4.07 6.47 -8.80
C LEU A 112 -4.10 6.61 -10.32
N THR A 113 -5.29 6.57 -10.88
CA THR A 113 -5.52 6.90 -12.28
C THR A 113 -6.80 7.71 -12.41
N THR A 114 -7.05 8.26 -13.59
CA THR A 114 -8.27 8.98 -13.90
C THR A 114 -9.05 8.34 -15.04
N GLY A 115 -10.33 8.67 -15.11
CA GLY A 115 -11.21 8.22 -16.17
C GLY A 115 -12.54 8.98 -16.13
N SER A 116 -13.48 8.56 -16.98
CA SER A 116 -14.83 9.12 -17.01
C SER A 116 -15.84 8.08 -16.52
N ARG A 117 -16.76 8.50 -15.65
CA ARG A 117 -17.88 7.69 -15.18
C ARG A 117 -19.16 8.51 -15.14
N LYS A 118 -20.20 8.05 -15.84
CA LYS A 118 -21.52 8.70 -15.90
C LYS A 118 -21.42 10.20 -16.26
N GLY A 119 -20.51 10.55 -17.16
CA GLY A 119 -20.26 11.93 -17.59
C GLY A 119 -19.39 12.77 -16.65
N TYR A 120 -18.88 12.21 -15.55
CA TYR A 120 -17.98 12.90 -14.64
C TYR A 120 -16.55 12.38 -14.78
N ASP A 121 -15.59 13.29 -14.73
CA ASP A 121 -14.19 12.96 -14.50
C ASP A 121 -14.00 12.46 -13.07
N VAL A 122 -13.25 11.38 -12.93
CA VAL A 122 -13.08 10.69 -11.66
C VAL A 122 -11.62 10.29 -11.41
N LEU A 123 -11.28 10.22 -10.12
CA LEU A 123 -10.03 9.64 -9.62
C LEU A 123 -10.31 8.25 -9.05
N CYS A 124 -9.44 7.29 -9.31
CA CYS A 124 -9.62 5.89 -8.91
C CYS A 124 -8.33 5.27 -8.39
N VAL A 125 -8.44 4.27 -7.52
CA VAL A 125 -7.31 3.42 -7.11
C VAL A 125 -7.21 2.23 -8.06
N VAL A 126 -6.00 1.88 -8.47
CA VAL A 126 -5.75 0.67 -9.28
C VAL A 126 -4.48 -0.03 -8.83
N TYR A 127 -4.36 -1.31 -9.18
CA TYR A 127 -3.22 -2.16 -8.79
C TYR A 127 -2.24 -2.43 -9.94
N ASN A 128 -2.57 -2.02 -11.17
CA ASN A 128 -1.73 -2.21 -12.36
C ASN A 128 -1.98 -1.10 -13.41
N PHE A 129 -1.09 -0.98 -14.38
CA PHE A 129 -1.11 0.05 -15.42
C PHE A 129 -2.09 -0.19 -16.58
N HIS A 130 -2.95 -1.21 -16.47
CA HIS A 130 -3.93 -1.56 -17.50
C HIS A 130 -5.37 -1.36 -17.01
N SER A 131 -5.55 -1.14 -15.71
CA SER A 131 -6.86 -0.99 -15.08
C SER A 131 -7.37 0.44 -15.21
N GLY A 132 -8.66 0.57 -15.54
CA GLY A 132 -9.37 1.85 -15.57
C GLY A 132 -10.29 2.06 -14.36
N CYS A 133 -10.97 3.20 -14.37
CA CYS A 133 -11.99 3.56 -13.38
C CYS A 133 -13.29 2.75 -13.53
N ASN A 134 -13.81 2.23 -12.42
CA ASN A 134 -15.07 1.51 -12.30
C ASN A 134 -15.74 1.81 -10.93
N GLU A 135 -16.82 1.08 -10.59
CA GLU A 135 -17.55 1.29 -9.31
C GLU A 135 -16.76 0.84 -8.09
N SER A 136 -16.04 -0.27 -8.21
CA SER A 136 -15.30 -0.86 -7.10
C SER A 136 -14.07 -0.06 -6.69
N ASN A 137 -13.57 0.81 -7.57
CA ASN A 137 -12.28 1.48 -7.38
C ASN A 137 -12.34 3.02 -7.48
N HIS A 138 -13.54 3.58 -7.51
CA HIS A 138 -13.79 5.00 -7.52
C HIS A 138 -13.43 5.64 -6.18
N LEU A 139 -12.58 6.67 -6.19
CA LEU A 139 -12.27 7.47 -5.01
C LEU A 139 -13.16 8.69 -4.90
N MET A 140 -13.20 9.50 -5.96
CA MET A 140 -13.92 10.77 -5.96
C MET A 140 -14.18 11.25 -7.39
N ASN A 141 -15.13 12.16 -7.52
CA ASN A 141 -15.28 12.96 -8.73
C ASN A 141 -14.28 14.12 -8.69
N ILE A 142 -13.68 14.41 -9.84
CA ILE A 142 -12.80 15.56 -10.04
C ILE A 142 -13.70 16.71 -10.47
N ILE A 143 -13.61 17.82 -9.76
CA ILE A 143 -14.32 19.05 -10.14
C ILE A 143 -13.49 19.71 -11.24
N LEU A 144 -13.87 19.46 -12.48
CA LEU A 144 -13.35 20.22 -13.62
C LEU A 144 -13.97 21.63 -13.63
N GLY A 145 -13.21 22.58 -14.15
CA GLY A 145 -13.58 23.99 -14.17
C GLY A 145 -12.35 24.82 -14.54
N ASN A 146 -12.23 26.03 -13.99
CA ASN A 146 -11.11 26.94 -14.30
C ASN A 146 -9.73 26.40 -13.85
N TYR A 147 -9.70 25.36 -13.02
CA TYR A 147 -8.47 24.81 -12.44
C TYR A 147 -7.79 23.76 -13.32
N TYR A 148 -8.57 22.92 -14.03
CA TYR A 148 -8.05 21.79 -14.80
C TYR A 148 -8.82 21.64 -16.11
N LYS A 149 -8.09 21.49 -17.22
CA LYS A 149 -8.72 21.29 -18.54
C LYS A 149 -9.23 19.87 -18.71
N ASN A 150 -8.59 18.89 -18.07
CA ASN A 150 -8.97 17.48 -18.09
C ASN A 150 -8.51 16.78 -16.80
N SER A 151 -8.99 15.55 -16.56
CA SER A 151 -8.62 14.76 -15.37
C SER A 151 -7.14 14.37 -15.32
N GLY A 152 -6.47 14.23 -16.46
CA GLY A 152 -5.04 13.97 -16.55
C GLY A 152 -4.22 15.12 -15.95
N ASP A 153 -4.58 16.37 -16.26
CA ASP A 153 -3.95 17.56 -15.68
C ASP A 153 -4.08 17.59 -14.16
N ALA A 154 -5.28 17.25 -13.64
CA ALA A 154 -5.51 17.17 -12.20
C ALA A 154 -4.65 16.10 -11.52
N LEU A 155 -4.45 14.94 -12.18
CA LEU A 155 -3.59 13.88 -11.67
C LEU A 155 -2.10 14.27 -11.74
N ALA A 156 -1.68 14.97 -12.79
CA ALA A 156 -0.33 15.48 -12.93
C ALA A 156 0.01 16.52 -11.86
N ASP A 157 -0.90 17.46 -11.63
CA ASP A 157 -0.78 18.47 -10.58
C ASP A 157 -0.78 17.84 -9.17
N LEU A 158 -1.62 16.84 -8.92
CA LEU A 158 -1.55 16.03 -7.70
C LEU A 158 -0.17 15.37 -7.56
N SER A 159 0.33 14.71 -8.61
CA SER A 159 1.67 14.10 -8.60
C SER A 159 2.77 15.11 -8.26
N ASN A 160 2.69 16.33 -8.78
CA ASN A 160 3.68 17.38 -8.55
C ASN A 160 3.66 17.88 -7.11
N ARG A 161 2.48 18.03 -6.49
CA ARG A 161 2.37 18.38 -5.06
C ARG A 161 2.86 17.29 -4.13
N LEU A 162 2.69 16.02 -4.53
CA LEU A 162 3.13 14.90 -3.71
C LEU A 162 4.64 14.68 -3.79
N ARG A 163 5.27 15.08 -4.89
CA ARG A 163 6.73 15.09 -5.01
C ARG A 163 7.34 16.18 -4.13
N ASP A 164 8.43 15.84 -3.48
CA ASP A 164 9.36 16.83 -2.94
C ASP A 164 10.08 17.52 -4.11
N PRO A 165 10.27 18.86 -4.12
CA PRO A 165 11.11 19.54 -5.13
C PRO A 165 12.54 18.97 -5.25
N VAL A 166 13.02 18.20 -4.27
CA VAL A 166 14.34 17.56 -4.28
C VAL A 166 14.35 16.19 -5.00
N VAL A 167 13.20 15.51 -5.14
CA VAL A 167 13.16 14.12 -5.67
C VAL A 167 12.72 14.07 -7.14
N THR A 168 13.71 13.94 -8.01
CA THR A 168 13.56 13.68 -9.44
C THR A 168 13.25 12.20 -9.69
N GLY A 169 12.00 11.84 -10.05
CA GLY A 169 11.74 10.49 -10.59
C GLY A 169 10.33 9.89 -10.56
N HIS A 170 9.36 10.44 -9.82
CA HIS A 170 7.98 9.89 -9.76
C HIS A 170 7.12 10.28 -10.97
N VAL A 171 7.57 9.93 -12.17
CA VAL A 171 6.90 10.37 -13.40
C VAL A 171 5.50 9.79 -13.38
N VAL A 172 4.49 10.64 -13.61
CA VAL A 172 3.19 10.12 -13.97
C VAL A 172 3.41 9.27 -15.21
N GLN A 173 3.22 7.96 -15.08
CA GLN A 173 3.50 7.05 -16.18
C GLN A 173 2.32 7.10 -17.13
N GLN A 174 2.60 7.37 -18.40
CA GLN A 174 1.60 7.35 -19.46
C GLN A 174 1.68 6.03 -20.20
N ASN A 175 0.69 5.16 -20.00
CA ASN A 175 0.48 3.99 -20.82
C ASN A 175 -0.85 4.15 -21.56
N SER A 176 -0.84 4.04 -22.89
CA SER A 176 -2.06 3.90 -23.70
C SER A 176 -3.14 4.95 -23.39
N ARG A 177 -2.77 6.24 -23.44
CA ARG A 177 -3.64 7.42 -23.16
C ARG A 177 -4.08 7.62 -21.71
N ARG A 178 -3.58 6.84 -20.74
CA ARG A 178 -3.90 7.02 -19.32
C ARG A 178 -2.67 7.33 -18.49
N TYR A 179 -2.88 8.23 -17.54
CA TYR A 179 -1.88 8.67 -16.58
C TYR A 179 -2.04 7.86 -15.29
N TYR A 180 -0.91 7.40 -14.74
CA TYR A 180 -0.87 6.68 -13.48
C TYR A 180 0.11 7.35 -12.51
N LEU A 181 -0.35 7.55 -11.28
CA LEU A 181 0.44 8.05 -10.16
C LEU A 181 0.72 6.90 -9.20
N GLU A 182 1.98 6.56 -8.98
CA GLU A 182 2.38 5.50 -8.05
C GLU A 182 2.31 5.95 -6.58
N LEU A 183 1.08 6.14 -6.09
CA LEU A 183 0.81 6.62 -4.73
C LEU A 183 1.54 5.79 -3.67
N GLY A 184 1.51 4.46 -3.77
CA GLY A 184 2.14 3.56 -2.83
C GLY A 184 3.64 3.82 -2.66
N LYS A 185 4.35 4.01 -3.78
CA LYS A 185 5.80 4.29 -3.78
C LYS A 185 6.11 5.62 -3.09
N ILE A 186 5.33 6.66 -3.40
CA ILE A 186 5.49 7.99 -2.81
C ILE A 186 5.22 7.94 -1.30
N VAL A 187 4.19 7.20 -0.88
CA VAL A 187 3.83 7.02 0.53
C VAL A 187 4.91 6.26 1.29
N GLU A 188 5.40 5.14 0.74
CA GLU A 188 6.47 4.36 1.37
C GLU A 188 7.72 5.20 1.57
N GLU A 189 8.14 5.95 0.54
CA GLU A 189 9.30 6.84 0.64
C GLU A 189 9.13 7.92 1.71
N LYS A 190 7.94 8.52 1.83
CA LYS A 190 7.67 9.54 2.87
C LYS A 190 7.63 8.98 4.28
N LEU A 191 7.17 7.74 4.46
CA LEU A 191 7.02 7.13 5.79
C LEU A 191 8.29 6.46 6.30
N PHE A 192 9.09 5.89 5.40
CA PHE A 192 10.24 5.05 5.74
C PHE A 192 11.57 5.60 5.21
N GLY A 193 11.54 6.73 4.49
CA GLY A 193 12.67 7.24 3.73
C GLY A 193 12.91 6.44 2.45
N SER A 194 13.65 7.00 1.50
CA SER A 194 14.31 6.21 0.47
C SER A 194 15.34 5.33 1.19
N SER A 195 14.92 4.14 1.63
CA SER A 195 15.86 3.09 1.98
C SER A 195 16.63 2.82 0.70
N THR A 196 17.84 3.38 0.60
CA THR A 196 18.89 2.76 -0.19
C THR A 196 19.01 1.36 0.38
N ARG A 197 18.25 0.43 -0.23
CA ARG A 197 18.63 -0.97 -0.25
C ARG A 197 20.13 -0.93 -0.51
N PRO A 198 21.01 -1.43 0.37
CA PRO A 198 22.40 -1.56 0.01
C PRO A 198 22.37 -2.35 -1.29
N THR A 199 22.79 -1.70 -2.38
CA THR A 199 23.17 -2.40 -3.60
C THR A 199 24.01 -3.56 -3.09
N PRO A 200 23.65 -4.84 -3.33
CA PRO A 200 24.58 -5.90 -3.02
C PRO A 200 25.85 -5.49 -3.74
N THR A 201 26.89 -5.18 -2.96
CA THR A 201 28.23 -4.97 -3.51
C THR A 201 28.41 -6.09 -4.50
N PRO A 202 28.63 -5.81 -5.80
CA PRO A 202 28.87 -6.88 -6.74
C PRO A 202 29.99 -7.70 -6.12
N THR A 203 29.69 -8.93 -5.74
CA THR A 203 30.70 -9.88 -5.34
C THR A 203 31.73 -9.81 -6.47
N PRO A 204 33.00 -9.46 -6.21
CA PRO A 204 33.99 -9.44 -7.25
C PRO A 204 33.93 -10.82 -7.91
N THR A 205 33.51 -10.86 -9.17
CA THR A 205 33.61 -12.05 -9.99
C THR A 205 35.05 -12.52 -9.85
N PRO A 206 35.32 -13.76 -9.38
CA PRO A 206 36.68 -14.26 -9.38
C PRO A 206 37.19 -14.14 -10.81
N ASN A 207 38.23 -13.33 -10.98
CA ASN A 207 38.92 -13.16 -12.25
C ASN A 207 39.26 -14.58 -12.76
N PRO A 208 39.02 -14.91 -14.04
CA PRO A 208 39.46 -16.19 -14.58
C PRO A 208 40.95 -16.32 -14.29
N THR A 209 41.32 -17.33 -13.50
CA THR A 209 42.71 -17.64 -13.23
C THR A 209 43.36 -17.94 -14.58
N GLN A 210 44.21 -17.03 -15.07
CA GLN A 210 45.11 -17.35 -16.16
C GLN A 210 45.97 -18.52 -15.69
N GLY A 211 45.80 -19.68 -16.33
CA GLY A 211 46.66 -20.83 -16.12
C GLY A 211 48.05 -20.48 -16.66
N VAL A 212 48.98 -20.21 -15.76
CA VAL A 212 50.40 -20.12 -16.08
C VAL A 212 50.90 -21.55 -16.19
N ASN A 213 51.42 -21.94 -17.36
CA ASN A 213 52.12 -23.21 -17.48
C ASN A 213 53.42 -23.18 -16.65
N SER A 214 53.98 -24.35 -16.33
CA SER A 214 55.15 -24.51 -15.44
C SER A 214 56.45 -23.83 -15.91
N GLU A 215 56.41 -23.06 -17.00
CA GLU A 215 57.53 -22.35 -17.62
C GLU A 215 57.32 -20.83 -17.70
N GLY A 216 56.18 -20.30 -17.23
CA GLY A 216 56.02 -18.86 -16.96
C GLY A 216 55.71 -17.95 -18.16
N ASN A 217 55.23 -18.47 -19.28
CA ASN A 217 54.90 -17.66 -20.46
C ASN A 217 53.39 -17.46 -20.66
N ILE A 218 52.98 -16.24 -21.05
CA ILE A 218 51.59 -15.88 -21.39
C ILE A 218 51.35 -16.17 -22.87
N GLU A 219 50.43 -17.07 -23.21
CA GLU A 219 50.02 -17.30 -24.61
C GLU A 219 49.11 -16.17 -25.13
N PRO A 220 49.32 -15.65 -26.36
CA PRO A 220 48.40 -14.74 -27.00
C PRO A 220 47.26 -15.52 -27.68
N TRP A 221 46.02 -15.15 -27.35
CA TRP A 221 44.83 -15.66 -28.03
C TRP A 221 44.75 -15.12 -29.47
N TYR A 222 44.67 -16.01 -30.46
CA TYR A 222 44.07 -15.70 -31.76
C TYR A 222 42.54 -15.78 -31.65
N GLU A 223 41.87 -14.95 -32.46
CA GLU A 223 40.44 -14.61 -32.51
C GLU A 223 39.42 -15.73 -32.22
#